data_AF-A0A955SKT3-F1
#
_entry.id   AF-A0A955SKT3-F1
#
_cell.length_a   1.000
_cell.length_b   1.000
_cell.length_c   1.000
_cell.angle_alpha   90.00
_cell.angle_beta   90.00
_cell.angle_gamma   90.00
#
_symmetry.space_group_name_H-M   'P 1'
#
loop_
_entity.id
_entity.type
_entity.pdbx_description
1 polymer ?
#
loop_
_entity_poly.entity_id
_entity_poly.type
_entity_poly.pdbx_seq_one_letter_code
_entity_poly.pdbx_strand_id
1 'polypeptide(L)' 'MLKRTMQVSVGLALFGMMSVFLFFPSLGFAGISPAPDVISSTWINSEPLTMEGLRGNVVMVEFWTFGCWNCRNI' A
#
# COMPACT_ATOMS: atom_id res chain seq x y z
N MET A 1 -38.25 -26.51 -15.11
CA MET A 1 -37.32 -26.78 -14.00
C MET A 1 -35.95 -26.15 -14.25
N LEU A 2 -35.24 -26.47 -15.35
CA LEU A 2 -33.89 -25.95 -15.66
C LEU A 2 -33.77 -24.40 -15.67
N LYS A 3 -34.74 -23.67 -16.26
CA LYS A 3 -34.73 -22.20 -16.30
C LYS A 3 -34.82 -21.54 -14.92
N ARG A 4 -35.63 -22.10 -14.02
CA ARG A 4 -35.85 -21.56 -12.67
C ARG A 4 -34.63 -21.83 -11.77
N THR A 5 -34.02 -23.00 -11.90
CA THR A 5 -32.75 -23.32 -11.23
C THR A 5 -31.63 -22.39 -11.71
N MET A 6 -31.52 -22.15 -13.02
CA MET A 6 -30.51 -21.26 -13.60
C MET A 6 -30.69 -19.80 -13.14
N GLN A 7 -31.92 -19.30 -13.08
CA GLN A 7 -32.20 -17.94 -12.58
C GLN A 7 -31.83 -17.78 -11.09
N VAL A 8 -32.08 -18.79 -10.27
CA VAL A 8 -31.71 -18.77 -8.84
C VAL A 8 -30.19 -18.81 -8.67
N SER A 9 -29.49 -19.65 -9.43
CA SER A 9 -28.02 -19.74 -9.40
C SER A 9 -27.35 -18.43 -9.85
N VAL A 10 -27.85 -17.80 -10.92
CA VAL A 10 -27.36 -16.50 -11.40
C VAL A 10 -27.63 -15.40 -10.36
N GLY A 11 -28.82 -15.40 -9.75
CA GLY A 11 -29.17 -14.45 -8.69
C GLY A 11 -28.26 -14.56 -7.46
N LEU A 12 -27.98 -15.78 -6.99
CA LEU A 12 -27.05 -16.00 -5.87
C LEU A 12 -25.62 -15.55 -6.22
N ALA A 13 -25.14 -15.86 -7.44
CA ALA A 13 -23.80 -15.48 -7.87
C ALA A 13 -23.64 -13.96 -7.96
N LEU A 14 -24.62 -13.25 -8.53
CA LEU A 14 -24.59 -11.79 -8.64
C LEU A 14 -24.68 -11.11 -7.27
N PHE A 15 -25.51 -11.62 -6.36
CA PHE A 15 -25.61 -11.09 -4.99
C PHE A 15 -24.33 -11.32 -4.19
N GLY A 16 -23.72 -12.50 -4.31
CA GLY A 16 -22.43 -12.81 -3.71
C GLY A 16 -21.30 -11.93 -4.24
N MET A 17 -21.30 -11.62 -5.54
CA MET A 17 -20.29 -10.73 -6.13
C MET A 17 -20.48 -9.27 -5.66
N MET A 18 -21.73 -8.78 -5.64
CA MET A 18 -22.03 -7.43 -5.16
C MET A 18 -21.72 -7.25 -3.67
N SER A 19 -21.98 -8.27 -2.84
CA SER A 19 -21.67 -8.23 -1.41
C SER A 19 -20.17 -8.20 -1.15
N VAL A 20 -19.36 -8.91 -1.93
CA VAL A 20 -17.88 -8.84 -1.83
C VAL A 20 -17.39 -7.41 -2.11
N PHE A 21 -17.88 -6.75 -3.16
CA PHE A 21 -17.49 -5.37 -3.48
C PHE A 21 -17.95 -4.33 -2.45
N LEU A 22 -19.13 -4.51 -1.86
CA LEU A 22 -19.68 -3.57 -0.88
C LEU A 22 -19.14 -3.76 0.54
N PHE A 23 -18.77 -4.99 0.93
CA PHE A 23 -18.29 -5.31 2.29
C PHE A 23 -16.77 -5.43 2.42
N PHE A 24 -16.03 -5.57 1.31
CA PHE A 24 -14.57 -5.55 1.29
C PHE A 24 -14.05 -4.38 0.43
N PRO A 25 -14.24 -3.11 0.88
CA PRO A 25 -13.66 -1.95 0.20
C PRO A 25 -12.11 -1.97 0.21
N SER A 26 -11.49 -2.90 0.93
CA SER A 26 -10.05 -3.17 0.94
C SER A 26 -9.51 -3.85 -0.33
N LEU A 27 -10.39 -4.24 -1.27
CA LEU A 27 -10.00 -4.46 -2.68
C LEU A 27 -9.80 -3.14 -3.44
N GLY A 28 -10.05 -2.00 -2.79
CA GLY A 28 -9.49 -0.73 -3.21
C GLY A 28 -7.98 -0.81 -3.16
N PHE A 29 -7.35 -0.45 -4.27
CA PHE A 29 -5.92 -0.27 -4.50
C PHE A 29 -5.30 0.69 -3.47
N ALA A 30 -5.22 0.31 -2.20
CA ALA A 30 -4.40 0.99 -1.22
C ALA A 30 -2.94 0.63 -1.54
N GLY A 31 -2.29 1.42 -2.41
CA GLY A 31 -0.85 1.61 -2.38
C GLY A 31 0.00 0.77 -3.34
N ILE A 32 -0.15 0.97 -4.66
CA ILE A 32 0.95 0.74 -5.61
C ILE A 32 1.45 2.09 -6.17
N SER A 33 1.50 3.11 -5.31
CA SER A 33 2.24 4.32 -5.64
C SER A 33 3.69 4.10 -5.20
N PRO A 34 4.68 4.35 -6.07
CA PRO A 34 6.08 4.24 -5.67
C PRO A 34 6.36 5.20 -4.51
N ALA A 35 7.30 4.81 -3.65
CA ALA A 35 7.82 5.73 -2.63
C ALA A 35 8.36 6.99 -3.33
N PRO A 36 8.03 8.19 -2.82
CA PRO A 36 8.58 9.42 -3.37
C PRO A 36 10.09 9.48 -3.07
N ASP A 37 10.83 10.19 -3.91
CA ASP A 37 12.24 10.46 -3.65
C ASP A 37 12.42 11.39 -2.45
N VAL A 38 13.54 11.21 -1.73
CA VAL A 38 13.99 12.10 -0.66
C VAL A 38 14.82 13.21 -1.27
N ILE A 39 14.32 14.44 -1.23
CA ILE A 39 14.99 15.61 -1.78
C ILE A 39 15.61 16.40 -0.63
N SER A 40 16.94 16.49 -0.62
CA SER A 40 17.70 17.30 0.34
C SER A 40 18.92 17.90 -0.35
N SER A 41 19.25 19.16 -0.01
CA SER A 41 20.50 19.79 -0.42
C SER A 41 21.71 19.29 0.36
N THR A 42 21.48 18.70 1.53
CA THR A 42 22.53 18.27 2.45
C THR A 42 22.36 16.78 2.74
N TRP A 43 23.41 16.02 2.49
CA TRP A 43 23.53 14.61 2.83
C TRP A 43 24.67 14.42 3.81
N ILE A 44 24.49 13.46 4.71
CA ILE A 44 25.51 13.07 5.69
C ILE A 44 25.77 11.58 5.56
N ASN A 45 27.01 11.16 5.80
CA ASN A 45 27.48 9.76 5.74
C ASN A 45 27.38 9.05 4.37
N SER A 46 26.96 9.74 3.32
CA SER A 46 26.87 9.21 1.96
C SER A 46 26.71 10.33 0.93
N GLU A 47 26.94 9.99 -0.34
CA GLU A 47 26.42 10.74 -1.48
C GLU A 47 24.88 10.64 -1.53
N PRO A 48 24.18 11.52 -2.27
CA PRO A 48 22.73 11.47 -2.40
C PRO A 48 22.19 10.11 -2.86
N LEU A 49 21.13 9.63 -2.19
CA LEU A 49 20.44 8.38 -2.51
C LEU A 49 19.12 8.65 -3.25
N THR A 50 18.77 7.77 -4.19
CA THR A 50 17.47 7.79 -4.90
C THR A 50 16.69 6.50 -4.64
N MET A 51 15.35 6.56 -4.71
CA MET A 51 14.53 5.36 -4.54
C MET A 51 14.79 4.33 -5.63
N GLU A 52 15.17 4.76 -6.83
CA GLU A 52 15.60 3.87 -7.91
C GLU A 52 16.89 3.13 -7.58
N GLY A 53 17.91 3.83 -7.09
CA GLY A 53 19.21 3.24 -6.74
C GLY A 53 19.15 2.27 -5.56
N LEU A 54 18.12 2.37 -4.73
CA LEU A 54 17.91 1.50 -3.56
C LEU A 54 17.06 0.25 -3.85
N ARG A 55 16.55 0.08 -5.08
CA ARG A 55 15.74 -1.08 -5.45
C ARG A 55 16.48 -2.40 -5.17
N GLY A 56 15.74 -3.39 -4.68
CA GLY A 56 16.28 -4.70 -4.25
C GLY A 56 16.65 -4.76 -2.78
N ASN A 57 16.63 -3.62 -2.07
CA ASN A 57 16.82 -3.55 -0.62
C ASN A 57 15.51 -3.23 0.09
N VAL A 58 15.41 -3.65 1.35
CA VAL A 58 14.40 -3.14 2.28
C VAL A 58 14.92 -1.81 2.84
N VAL A 59 14.18 -0.73 2.59
CA VAL A 59 14.57 0.64 2.95
C VAL A 59 13.64 1.16 4.05
N MET A 60 14.23 1.71 5.12
CA MET A 60 13.52 2.42 6.19
C MET A 60 13.81 3.91 6.08
N VAL A 61 12.77 4.74 6.12
CA VAL A 61 12.90 6.20 6.20
C VAL A 61 12.42 6.65 7.57
N GLU A 62 13.30 7.32 8.30
CA GLU A 62 13.01 7.82 9.63
C GLU A 62 13.21 9.34 9.70
N PHE A 63 12.17 10.03 10.18
CA PHE A 63 12.20 11.46 10.42
C PHE A 63 12.53 11.75 11.88
N TRP A 64 13.66 12.41 12.13
CA TRP A 64 14.11 12.78 13.46
C TRP A 64 14.73 14.17 13.45
N THR A 65 14.99 14.73 14.64
CA THR A 65 15.73 15.97 14.79
C THR A 65 16.72 15.88 15.94
N PHE A 66 17.81 16.64 15.87
CA PHE A 66 18.84 16.63 16.90
C PHE A 66 18.26 17.06 18.26
N GLY A 67 18.53 16.25 19.28
CA GLY A 67 18.04 16.49 20.65
C GLY A 67 16.62 15.99 20.94
N CYS A 68 15.92 15.37 19.98
CA CYS A 68 14.63 14.70 20.24
C CYS A 68 14.82 13.52 21.20
N TRP A 69 14.29 13.62 22.44
CA TRP A 69 14.40 12.54 23.43
C TRP A 69 13.70 11.25 22.98
N ASN A 70 12.52 11.39 22.37
CA ASN A 70 11.74 10.26 21.85
C ASN A 70 12.43 9.52 20.69
N CYS A 71 13.38 10.16 20.00
CA CYS A 71 14.03 9.64 18.81
C CYS A 71 15.37 8.95 19.12
N ARG A 72 15.74 8.76 20.40
CA ARG A 72 17.04 8.20 20.79
C ARG A 72 17.06 6.68 20.96
N ASN A 73 15.89 6.07 21.22
CA ASN A 73 15.75 4.65 21.59
C ASN A 73 14.80 3.90 20.65
N ILE A 74 14.85 4.30 19.39
CA ILE A 74 14.19 3.72 18.23
C ILE A 74 14.87 2.40 17.82
#